data_AF-A0A4Q3ANS7-F1
#
_entry.id   AF-A0A4Q3ANS7-F1
#
_cell.length_a   1.000
_cell.length_b   1.000
_cell.length_c   1.000
_cell.angle_alpha   90.00
_cell.angle_beta   90.00
_cell.angle_gamma   90.00
#
_symmetry.space_group_name_H-M   'P 1'
#
loop_
_entity.id
_entity.type
_entity.pdbx_description
1 polymer ?
#
loop_
_entity_poly.entity_id
_entity_poly.type
_entity_poly.pdbx_seq_one_letter_code
_entity_poly.pdbx_strand_id
1 'polypeptide(L)'
;MPVESFNRNTAKKDGRACTCRECQKIYKNQHYARNKDRVIEDVAQRKREIREWFKEYRSNLSCIQCGFSHPAAIEFHHRDPSKKDRAVGVLVNMALSKEAILREIAKCDPLCCNCHRILHYDTGYDNTKLGGDEE
;
A
#
# COMPACT_ATOMS: atom_id res chain seq x y z
N MET A 1 37.24 5.56 -22.96
CA MET A 1 36.30 4.57 -22.39
C MET A 1 35.35 4.12 -23.51
N PRO A 2 35.10 2.82 -23.71
CA PRO A 2 34.26 2.34 -24.81
C PRO A 2 32.83 2.86 -24.74
N VAL A 3 32.19 3.07 -25.88
CA VAL A 3 30.84 3.65 -26.00
C VAL A 3 29.76 2.77 -25.36
N GLU A 4 30.02 1.46 -25.29
CA GLU A 4 29.19 0.43 -24.67
C GLU A 4 29.16 0.55 -23.14
N SER A 5 30.16 1.22 -22.55
CA SER A 5 30.25 1.45 -21.10
C SER A 5 29.23 2.46 -20.59
N PHE A 6 28.44 3.09 -21.48
CA PHE A 6 27.39 4.04 -21.17
C PHE A 6 26.01 3.38 -21.30
N ASN A 7 25.05 3.80 -20.47
CA ASN A 7 23.67 3.34 -20.60
C ASN A 7 22.95 4.01 -21.76
N ARG A 8 22.01 3.30 -22.40
CA ARG A 8 21.14 3.91 -23.42
C ARG A 8 20.24 4.95 -22.76
N ASN A 9 20.09 6.09 -23.43
CA ASN A 9 19.23 7.17 -22.98
C ASN A 9 18.55 7.82 -24.18
N THR A 10 17.29 7.47 -24.42
CA THR A 10 16.50 7.97 -25.54
C THR A 10 16.17 9.46 -25.45
N ALA A 11 16.34 10.08 -24.27
CA ALA A 11 16.15 11.52 -24.09
C ALA A 11 17.34 12.36 -24.57
N LYS A 12 18.50 11.74 -24.87
CA LYS A 12 19.69 12.44 -25.37
C LYS A 12 19.82 12.27 -26.88
N LYS A 13 20.34 13.30 -27.55
CA LYS A 13 20.52 13.33 -29.01
C LYS A 13 21.41 12.19 -29.53
N ASP A 14 22.40 11.79 -28.75
CA ASP A 14 23.35 10.70 -29.03
C ASP A 14 22.85 9.31 -28.57
N GLY A 15 21.66 9.25 -27.97
CA GLY A 15 21.04 8.02 -27.47
C GLY A 15 21.76 7.39 -26.27
N ARG A 16 22.70 8.09 -25.63
CA ARG A 16 23.53 7.55 -24.54
C ARG A 16 23.59 8.49 -23.34
N ALA A 17 23.84 7.91 -22.16
CA ALA A 17 24.08 8.66 -20.95
C ALA A 17 25.46 9.35 -21.00
N CYS A 18 25.59 10.51 -20.37
CA CYS A 18 26.87 11.23 -20.25
C CYS A 18 27.79 10.64 -19.16
N THR A 19 27.30 9.71 -18.34
CA THR A 19 28.06 9.02 -17.30
C THR A 19 28.13 7.53 -17.60
N CYS A 20 29.30 6.93 -17.37
CA CYS A 20 29.46 5.48 -17.58
C CYS A 20 28.71 4.68 -16.51
N ARG A 21 28.43 3.41 -16.80
CA ARG A 21 27.70 2.48 -15.93
C ARG A 21 28.33 2.34 -14.56
N GLU A 22 29.66 2.27 -14.50
CA GLU A 22 30.38 2.11 -13.23
C GLU A 22 30.28 3.38 -12.37
N CYS A 23 30.53 4.56 -12.95
CA CYS A 23 30.33 5.83 -12.25
C CYS A 23 28.88 6.00 -11.77
N GLN A 24 27.90 5.58 -12.58
CA GLN A 24 26.50 5.62 -12.19
C GLN A 24 26.18 4.65 -11.05
N LYS A 25 26.79 3.44 -11.05
CA LYS A 25 26.65 2.45 -9.97
C LYS A 25 27.22 2.98 -8.67
N ILE A 26 28.45 3.52 -8.69
CA ILE A 26 29.09 4.14 -7.52
C ILE A 26 28.23 5.28 -6.99
N TYR A 27 27.77 6.18 -7.86
CA TYR A 27 26.90 7.29 -7.48
C TYR A 27 25.61 6.79 -6.82
N LYS A 28 24.92 5.81 -7.41
CA LYS A 28 23.69 5.24 -6.84
C LYS A 28 23.93 4.60 -5.47
N ASN A 29 25.03 3.86 -5.30
CA ASN A 29 25.38 3.23 -4.03
C ASN A 29 25.69 4.28 -2.95
N GLN A 30 26.46 5.32 -3.28
CA GLN A 30 26.76 6.41 -2.37
C GLN A 30 25.50 7.21 -2.02
N HIS A 31 24.64 7.48 -3.01
CA HIS A 31 23.37 8.14 -2.80
C HIS A 31 22.48 7.30 -1.87
N TYR A 32 22.33 6.01 -2.11
CA TYR A 32 21.58 5.11 -1.24
C TYR A 32 22.16 5.11 0.18
N ALA A 33 23.47 4.93 0.34
CA ALA A 33 24.11 4.93 1.66
C ALA A 33 23.87 6.22 2.44
N ARG A 34 23.96 7.39 1.78
CA ARG A 34 23.75 8.71 2.41
C ARG A 34 22.29 9.01 2.75
N ASN A 35 21.35 8.44 2.01
CA ASN A 35 19.92 8.75 2.16
C ASN A 35 19.13 7.62 2.82
N LYS A 36 19.74 6.43 3.06
CA LYS A 36 19.06 5.24 3.58
C LYS A 36 18.30 5.53 4.87
N ASP A 37 18.97 6.12 5.85
CA ASP A 37 18.37 6.35 7.17
C ASP A 37 17.24 7.36 7.08
N ARG A 38 17.43 8.46 6.32
CA ARG A 38 16.37 9.44 6.05
C ARG A 38 15.17 8.80 5.36
N VAL A 39 15.38 8.00 4.32
CA VAL A 39 14.29 7.33 3.60
C VAL A 39 13.55 6.33 4.50
N ILE A 40 14.27 5.59 5.36
CA ILE A 40 13.65 4.68 6.34
C ILE A 40 12.79 5.48 7.32
N GLU A 41 13.30 6.60 7.83
CA GLU A 41 12.60 7.47 8.76
C GLU A 41 11.37 8.12 8.11
N ASP A 42 11.50 8.64 6.90
CA ASP A 42 10.41 9.23 6.11
C ASP A 42 9.29 8.20 5.87
N VAL A 43 9.65 6.96 5.49
CA VAL A 43 8.68 5.86 5.30
C VAL A 43 8.00 5.49 6.62
N ALA A 44 8.75 5.43 7.71
CA ALA A 44 8.20 5.12 9.03
C ALA A 44 7.24 6.22 9.52
N GLN A 45 7.62 7.49 9.34
CA GLN A 45 6.80 8.65 9.66
C GLN A 45 5.50 8.64 8.85
N ARG A 46 5.61 8.42 7.53
CA ARG A 46 4.45 8.32 6.64
C ARG A 46 3.50 7.19 7.04
N LYS A 47 4.03 6.03 7.44
CA LYS A 47 3.22 4.91 7.95
C LYS A 47 2.50 5.27 9.25
N ARG A 48 3.13 6.00 10.17
CA ARG A 48 2.48 6.48 11.40
C ARG A 48 1.34 7.44 11.09
N GLU A 49 1.56 8.42 10.22
CA GLU A 49 0.55 9.40 9.82
C GLU A 49 -0.68 8.75 9.19
N ILE A 50 -0.47 7.81 8.27
CA ILE A 50 -1.57 7.10 7.62
C ILE A 50 -2.34 6.21 8.62
N ARG A 51 -1.65 5.55 9.55
CA ARG A 51 -2.30 4.75 10.59
C ARG A 51 -3.14 5.59 11.54
N GLU A 52 -2.62 6.73 12.00
CA GLU A 52 -3.37 7.61 12.91
C GLU A 52 -4.59 8.21 12.21
N TRP A 53 -4.42 8.73 10.99
CA TRP A 53 -5.54 9.21 10.18
C TRP A 53 -6.60 8.12 9.96
N PHE A 54 -6.18 6.89 9.69
CA PHE A 54 -7.11 5.79 9.44
C PHE A 54 -7.85 5.34 10.70
N LYS A 55 -7.18 5.41 11.87
CA LYS A 55 -7.79 5.16 13.17
C LYS A 55 -8.88 6.19 13.48
N GLU A 56 -8.61 7.48 13.24
CA GLU A 56 -9.59 8.56 13.35
C GLU A 56 -10.73 8.42 12.33
N TYR A 57 -10.42 8.02 11.10
CA TYR A 57 -11.45 7.72 10.11
C TYR A 57 -12.40 6.62 10.61
N ARG A 58 -11.85 5.53 11.17
CA ARG A 58 -12.65 4.42 11.73
C ARG A 58 -13.45 4.81 12.97
N SER A 59 -13.02 5.77 13.79
CA SER A 59 -13.78 6.16 14.99
C SER A 59 -15.10 6.85 14.67
N ASN A 60 -15.26 7.32 13.43
CA ASN A 60 -16.49 7.90 12.93
C ASN A 60 -17.43 6.87 12.28
N LEU A 61 -17.09 5.58 12.33
CA LEU A 61 -17.86 4.51 11.70
C LEU A 61 -18.51 3.59 12.73
N SER A 62 -19.63 3.02 12.34
CA SER A 62 -20.28 1.93 13.03
C SER A 62 -20.57 0.79 12.06
N CYS A 63 -20.67 -0.43 12.59
CA CYS A 63 -21.07 -1.59 11.84
C CYS A 63 -22.47 -1.37 11.27
N ILE A 64 -22.64 -1.48 9.96
CA ILE A 64 -23.96 -1.30 9.32
C ILE A 64 -24.97 -2.40 9.69
N GLN A 65 -24.50 -3.55 10.19
CA GLN A 65 -25.35 -4.69 10.58
C GLN A 65 -25.81 -4.61 12.04
N CYS A 66 -24.92 -4.29 12.97
CA CYS A 66 -25.21 -4.37 14.41
C CYS A 66 -24.98 -3.06 15.19
N GLY A 67 -24.52 -2.00 14.53
CA GLY A 67 -24.29 -0.68 15.15
C GLY A 67 -23.04 -0.56 16.03
N PHE A 68 -22.27 -1.64 16.25
CA PHE A 68 -21.03 -1.59 17.04
C PHE A 68 -20.02 -0.60 16.43
N SER A 69 -19.48 0.31 17.24
CA SER A 69 -18.74 1.50 16.75
C SER A 69 -17.28 1.59 17.20
N HIS A 70 -16.75 0.60 17.93
CA HIS A 70 -15.36 0.68 18.36
C HIS A 70 -14.41 0.52 17.15
N PRO A 71 -13.52 1.48 16.86
CA PRO A 71 -12.73 1.53 15.63
C PRO A 71 -11.82 0.31 15.42
N ALA A 72 -11.36 -0.31 16.52
CA ALA A 72 -10.53 -1.52 16.46
C ALA A 72 -11.27 -2.73 15.86
N ALA A 73 -12.60 -2.77 15.92
CA ALA A 73 -13.39 -3.88 15.39
C ALA A 73 -13.96 -3.60 14.00
N ILE A 74 -13.86 -2.38 13.48
CA ILE A 74 -14.41 -2.04 12.16
C ILE A 74 -13.48 -2.57 11.07
N GLU A 75 -14.03 -3.44 10.22
CA GLU A 75 -13.43 -3.98 9.01
C GLU A 75 -14.24 -3.54 7.79
N PHE A 76 -13.57 -3.50 6.63
CA PHE A 76 -14.18 -3.07 5.37
C PHE A 76 -14.45 -4.30 4.51
N HIS A 77 -15.72 -4.66 4.37
CA HIS A 77 -16.17 -5.75 3.52
C HIS A 77 -16.42 -5.26 2.10
N HIS A 78 -15.76 -5.85 1.11
CA HIS A 78 -16.01 -5.49 -0.29
C HIS A 78 -17.37 -6.02 -0.76
N ARG A 79 -18.24 -5.13 -1.23
CA ARG A 79 -19.54 -5.51 -1.81
C ARG A 79 -19.40 -6.40 -3.04
N ASP A 80 -18.35 -6.18 -3.82
CA ASP A 80 -17.99 -6.99 -4.99
C ASP A 80 -16.50 -7.35 -4.91
N PRO A 81 -16.17 -8.60 -4.53
CA PRO A 81 -14.78 -9.06 -4.43
C PRO A 81 -14.00 -8.99 -5.76
N SER A 82 -14.67 -8.95 -6.91
CA SER A 82 -14.01 -8.85 -8.23
C SER A 82 -13.52 -7.44 -8.57
N LYS A 83 -14.05 -6.42 -7.89
CA LYS A 83 -13.73 -5.00 -8.11
C LYS A 83 -12.72 -4.44 -7.10
N LYS A 84 -12.26 -5.28 -6.16
CA LYS A 84 -11.26 -4.87 -5.16
C LYS A 84 -9.89 -4.80 -5.80
N ASP A 85 -9.14 -3.76 -5.47
CA ASP A 85 -7.73 -3.70 -5.85
C ASP A 85 -6.91 -4.48 -4.81
N ARG A 86 -7.07 -4.13 -3.52
CA ARG A 86 -6.49 -4.83 -2.36
C ARG A 86 -7.36 -4.59 -1.12
N ALA A 87 -7.17 -5.39 -0.07
CA ALA A 87 -7.79 -5.11 1.22
C ALA A 87 -7.38 -3.71 1.74
N VAL A 88 -8.33 -2.95 2.29
CA VAL A 88 -8.09 -1.59 2.81
C VAL A 88 -6.94 -1.58 3.83
N GLY A 89 -6.85 -2.60 4.69
CA GLY A 89 -5.74 -2.75 5.65
C GLY A 89 -4.36 -2.87 5.00
N VAL A 90 -4.27 -3.50 3.82
CA VAL A 90 -3.03 -3.60 3.04
C VAL A 90 -2.63 -2.22 2.50
N LEU A 91 -3.57 -1.46 1.96
CA LEU A 91 -3.31 -0.11 1.43
C LEU A 91 -2.79 0.84 2.54
N VAL A 92 -3.36 0.74 3.75
CA VAL A 92 -2.93 1.49 4.94
C VAL A 92 -1.53 1.07 5.38
N ASN A 93 -1.23 -0.23 5.41
CA ASN A 93 0.10 -0.75 5.77
C ASN A 93 1.20 -0.37 4.77
N MET A 94 0.84 -0.26 3.49
CA MET A 94 1.70 0.27 2.42
C MET A 94 1.82 1.80 2.44
N ALA A 95 1.05 2.47 3.30
CA ALA A 95 0.99 3.93 3.44
C ALA A 95 0.74 4.67 2.12
N LEU A 96 -0.18 4.13 1.31
CA LEU A 96 -0.64 4.79 0.09
C LEU A 96 -1.31 6.14 0.37
N SER A 97 -1.62 6.88 -0.68
CA SER A 97 -2.32 8.17 -0.56
C SER A 97 -3.70 7.98 0.08
N LYS A 98 -4.17 8.99 0.82
CA LYS A 98 -5.49 8.95 1.48
C LYS A 98 -6.59 8.77 0.43
N GLU A 99 -6.43 9.37 -0.74
CA GLU A 99 -7.37 9.28 -1.86
C GLU A 99 -7.46 7.86 -2.41
N ALA A 100 -6.33 7.15 -2.52
CA ALA A 100 -6.33 5.74 -2.94
C ALA A 100 -7.07 4.85 -1.93
N ILE A 101 -6.82 5.08 -0.63
CA ILE A 101 -7.49 4.36 0.45
C ILE A 101 -8.99 4.65 0.43
N LEU A 102 -9.39 5.92 0.31
CA LEU A 102 -10.80 6.34 0.26
C LEU A 102 -11.55 5.80 -0.96
N ARG A 103 -10.90 5.73 -2.13
CA ARG A 103 -11.47 5.09 -3.33
C ARG A 103 -11.79 3.62 -3.10
N GLU A 104 -10.94 2.90 -2.37
CA GLU A 104 -11.19 1.51 -2.04
C GLU A 104 -12.28 1.37 -0.96
N ILE A 105 -12.26 2.22 0.07
CA ILE A 105 -13.31 2.26 1.10
C ILE A 105 -14.68 2.52 0.48
N ALA A 106 -14.77 3.37 -0.54
CA ALA A 106 -16.03 3.65 -1.23
C ALA A 106 -16.67 2.39 -1.85
N LYS A 107 -15.89 1.33 -2.13
CA LYS A 107 -16.38 0.03 -2.63
C LYS A 107 -16.78 -0.94 -1.51
N CYS A 108 -16.57 -0.56 -0.25
CA CYS A 108 -16.73 -1.42 0.91
C CYS A 108 -17.88 -0.98 1.82
N ASP A 109 -18.35 -1.93 2.64
CA ASP A 109 -19.27 -1.70 3.75
C ASP A 109 -18.53 -1.86 5.09
N PRO A 110 -18.69 -0.92 6.04
CA PRO A 110 -18.09 -1.04 7.35
C PRO A 110 -18.87 -2.05 8.22
N LEU A 111 -18.20 -3.14 8.59
CA LEU A 111 -18.74 -4.20 9.45
C LEU A 111 -17.85 -4.38 10.67
N CYS A 112 -18.42 -4.82 11.80
CA CYS A 112 -17.57 -5.28 12.90
C CYS A 112 -16.97 -6.66 12.56
N CYS A 113 -15.84 -7.02 13.18
CA CYS A 113 -15.14 -8.30 12.96
C CYS A 113 -16.09 -9.52 13.03
N ASN A 114 -17.05 -9.51 13.95
CA ASN A 114 -17.99 -10.62 14.12
C ASN A 114 -18.98 -10.71 12.95
N CYS A 115 -19.66 -9.62 12.62
CA CYS A 115 -20.59 -9.57 11.48
C CYS A 115 -19.87 -9.87 10.16
N HIS A 116 -18.63 -9.39 10.00
CA HIS A 116 -17.82 -9.69 8.82
C HIS A 116 -17.50 -11.18 8.69
N ARG A 117 -17.08 -11.83 9.79
CA ARG A 117 -16.79 -13.28 9.81
C ARG A 117 -18.03 -14.14 9.55
N ILE A 118 -19.16 -13.78 10.15
CA ILE A 118 -20.45 -14.45 9.91
C ILE A 118 -20.83 -14.34 8.42
N LEU A 119 -20.71 -13.14 7.84
CA LEU A 119 -21.01 -12.92 6.43
C LEU A 119 -20.13 -13.78 5.51
N HIS A 120 -18.82 -13.88 5.77
CA HIS A 120 -17.93 -14.76 5.00
C HIS A 120 -18.32 -16.23 5.12
N TYR A 121 -18.68 -16.68 6.32
CA TYR A 121 -19.14 -18.05 6.57
C TYR A 121 -20.42 -18.35 5.77
N ASP A 122 -21.42 -17.46 5.84
CA ASP A 122 -22.72 -17.64 5.20
C ASP A 122 -22.64 -17.56 3.67
N THR A 123 -21.75 -16.73 3.13
CA THR A 123 -21.56 -16.59 1.68
C THR A 123 -20.65 -17.67 1.08
N GLY A 124 -20.10 -18.58 1.90
CA GLY A 124 -19.15 -19.59 1.46
C GLY A 124 -17.84 -19.01 0.94
N TYR A 125 -17.52 -17.76 1.28
CA TYR A 125 -16.26 -17.13 0.89
C TYR A 125 -15.16 -17.60 1.84
N ASP A 126 -14.39 -18.57 1.35
CA ASP A 126 -13.27 -19.14 2.07
C ASP A 126 -12.08 -18.14 2.15
N ASN A 127 -11.86 -17.57 3.34
CA ASN A 127 -10.72 -16.71 3.63
C ASN A 127 -9.37 -17.44 3.64
N THR A 128 -9.31 -18.77 3.47
CA THR A 128 -8.03 -19.50 3.43
C THR A 128 -7.18 -19.26 2.17
N LYS A 129 -7.69 -18.54 1.15
CA LYS A 129 -6.92 -18.24 -0.08
C LYS A 129 -6.24 -16.87 -0.15
N LEU A 130 -6.17 -16.08 0.93
CA LEU A 130 -5.48 -14.76 0.93
C LEU A 130 -4.37 -14.66 1.98
N GLY A 131 -3.58 -15.73 2.08
CA GLY A 131 -2.39 -15.84 2.95
C GLY A 131 -1.15 -16.40 2.24
N GLY A 132 -0.95 -16.10 0.95
CA GLY A 132 0.37 -16.19 0.29
C GLY A 132 0.59 -14.87 -0.45
N ASP A 133 1.67 -14.11 -0.28
CA ASP A 133 3.05 -14.49 0.05
C ASP A 133 3.46 -15.73 -0.76
N GLU A 134 3.21 -15.68 -2.08
CA GLU A 134 3.96 -16.46 -3.07
C GLU A 134 5.22 -15.65 -3.45
N GLU A 135 6.37 -16.18 -3.02
CA GLU A 135 7.79 -15.89 -3.35
C GLU A 135 8.24 -14.46 -3.70
#